data_AF-A0A6J4VLQ3-F1
#
_entry.id   AF-A0A6J4VLQ3-F1
#
_cell.length_a   1.000
_cell.length_b   1.000
_cell.length_c   1.000
_cell.angle_alpha   90.00
_cell.angle_beta   90.00
_cell.angle_gamma   90.00
#
_symmetry.space_group_name_H-M   'P 1'
#
loop_
_entity.id
_entity.type
_entity.pdbx_description
1 polymer ?
#
loop_
_entity_poly.entity_id
_entity_poly.type
_entity_poly.pdbx_seq_one_letter_code
_entity_poly.pdbx_strand_id
1 'polypeptide(L)'
;MSRAAAGASWWSRCRAWLRGEIVRSPAVAEGPVELPWRHRWDHLPKRTAGFGFSHRDYEDARHRAEEVARTTLGEALWSQLQRHGYLELPSRQYPGLTYRMRVGRRIEVRPEPGVRSPWPHPYLCINPTYPLPEAEFFAHLYLYVRDHEE
;
A
#
# COMPACT_ATOMS: atom_id res chain seq x y z
N MET A 1 -40.61 -12.11 -25.94
CA MET A 1 -39.15 -11.92 -25.77
C MET A 1 -38.91 -10.70 -24.91
N SER A 2 -38.47 -10.87 -23.65
CA SER A 2 -37.50 -9.98 -23.00
C SER A 2 -37.09 -10.60 -21.66
N ARG A 3 -35.79 -10.89 -21.52
CA ARG A 3 -35.18 -11.53 -20.34
C ARG A 3 -34.95 -10.47 -19.27
N ALA A 4 -35.52 -10.68 -18.09
CA ALA A 4 -35.19 -9.95 -16.88
C ALA A 4 -33.75 -10.31 -16.43
N ALA A 5 -32.88 -9.31 -16.34
CA ALA A 5 -31.56 -9.46 -15.73
C ALA A 5 -31.73 -9.58 -14.21
N ALA A 6 -31.60 -10.82 -13.70
CA ALA A 6 -31.66 -11.12 -12.28
C ALA A 6 -30.44 -10.51 -11.57
N GLY A 7 -30.71 -9.58 -10.64
CA GLY A 7 -29.71 -9.09 -9.69
C GLY A 7 -29.20 -10.25 -8.84
N ALA A 8 -27.88 -10.48 -8.86
CA ALA A 8 -27.25 -11.51 -8.06
C ALA A 8 -27.54 -11.28 -6.57
N SER A 9 -28.24 -12.24 -5.96
CA SER A 9 -28.67 -12.17 -4.57
C SER A 9 -27.48 -12.17 -3.63
N TRP A 10 -27.64 -11.54 -2.48
CA TRP A 10 -26.64 -11.47 -1.41
C TRP A 10 -26.04 -12.85 -1.05
N TRP A 11 -26.86 -13.91 -1.15
CA TRP A 11 -26.47 -15.31 -0.94
C TRP A 11 -25.44 -15.83 -1.94
N SER A 12 -25.45 -15.36 -3.20
CA SER A 12 -24.47 -15.75 -4.22
C SER A 12 -23.06 -15.27 -3.89
N ARG A 13 -22.96 -14.09 -3.26
CA ARG A 13 -21.68 -13.47 -2.87
C ARG A 13 -21.07 -14.17 -1.65
N CYS A 14 -21.90 -14.58 -0.69
CA CYS A 14 -21.45 -15.36 0.47
C CYS A 14 -20.91 -16.74 0.06
N ARG A 15 -21.50 -17.39 -0.96
CA ARG A 15 -20.99 -18.68 -1.48
C ARG A 15 -19.67 -18.54 -2.23
N ALA A 16 -19.44 -17.45 -2.97
CA ALA A 16 -18.15 -17.19 -3.61
C ALA A 16 -17.02 -17.01 -2.57
N TRP A 17 -17.33 -16.34 -1.45
CA TRP A 17 -16.40 -16.18 -0.32
C TRP A 17 -16.01 -17.52 0.32
N LEU A 18 -16.97 -18.45 0.47
CA LEU A 18 -16.73 -19.79 1.02
C LEU A 18 -15.98 -20.74 0.07
N ARG A 19 -15.98 -20.48 -1.25
CA ARG A 19 -15.30 -21.34 -2.25
C ARG A 19 -13.89 -20.91 -2.59
N GLY A 20 -13.36 -19.85 -1.97
CA GLY A 20 -12.04 -19.32 -2.31
C GLY A 20 -11.94 -18.85 -3.76
N GLU A 21 -13.07 -18.51 -4.40
CA GLU A 21 -13.09 -17.94 -5.74
C GLU A 21 -12.50 -16.53 -5.66
N ILE A 22 -11.22 -16.41 -6.03
CA ILE A 22 -10.48 -15.15 -6.09
C ILE A 22 -11.27 -14.21 -6.99
N VAL A 23 -11.87 -13.17 -6.39
CA VAL A 23 -12.42 -12.04 -7.13
C VAL A 23 -11.24 -11.42 -7.89
N ARG A 24 -11.14 -11.68 -9.20
CA ARG A 24 -10.18 -11.02 -10.08
C ARG A 24 -10.38 -9.50 -9.94
N SER A 25 -9.41 -8.81 -9.36
CA SER A 25 -9.36 -7.35 -9.44
C SER A 25 -9.24 -6.95 -10.90
N PRO A 26 -9.96 -5.90 -11.35
CA PRO A 26 -9.79 -5.38 -12.69
C PRO A 26 -8.34 -4.92 -12.89
N ALA A 27 -7.82 -5.15 -14.10
CA ALA A 27 -6.45 -4.86 -14.51
C ALA A 27 -6.03 -3.44 -14.12
N VAL A 28 -4.83 -3.32 -13.57
CA VAL A 28 -4.22 -2.04 -13.19
C VAL A 28 -4.01 -1.23 -14.46
N ALA A 29 -4.81 -0.18 -14.64
CA ALA A 29 -4.64 0.76 -15.74
C ALA A 29 -3.29 1.47 -15.59
N GLU A 30 -2.50 1.49 -16.66
CA GLU A 30 -1.32 2.35 -16.81
C GLU A 30 -1.78 3.82 -16.85
N GLY A 31 -1.94 4.40 -15.67
CA GLY A 31 -2.27 5.81 -15.49
C GLY A 31 -1.02 6.72 -15.52
N PRO A 32 -1.21 8.05 -15.58
CA PRO A 32 -0.13 9.02 -15.44
C PRO A 32 0.66 8.76 -14.16
N VAL A 33 1.97 9.05 -14.18
CA VAL A 33 2.92 8.89 -13.06
C VAL A 33 2.21 9.18 -11.73
N GLU A 34 2.08 8.15 -10.89
CA GLU A 34 1.44 8.30 -9.58
C GLU A 34 2.36 9.18 -8.73
N LEU A 35 1.92 10.37 -8.34
CA LEU A 35 2.70 11.30 -7.50
C LEU A 35 2.07 11.33 -6.10
N PRO A 36 2.18 10.27 -5.28
CA PRO A 36 1.51 10.17 -3.98
C PRO A 36 1.86 11.30 -3.01
N TRP A 37 3.02 11.96 -3.15
CA TRP A 37 3.39 13.16 -2.37
C TRP A 37 2.63 14.43 -2.76
N ARG A 38 1.91 14.43 -3.89
CA ARG A 38 1.02 15.55 -4.28
C ARG A 38 -0.39 15.42 -3.68
N HIS A 39 -0.75 14.25 -3.18
CA HIS A 39 -2.05 14.03 -2.55
C HIS A 39 -1.98 14.39 -1.08
N ARG A 40 -2.73 15.41 -0.66
CA ARG A 40 -2.95 15.71 0.76
C ARG A 40 -3.89 14.66 1.36
N TRP A 41 -3.38 13.87 2.30
CA TRP A 41 -4.12 12.84 3.02
C TRP A 41 -4.96 13.42 4.16
N ASP A 42 -5.60 14.57 3.93
CA ASP A 42 -6.37 15.29 4.94
C ASP A 42 -7.76 14.68 5.20
N HIS A 43 -8.18 13.72 4.38
CA HIS A 43 -9.53 13.15 4.40
C HIS A 43 -9.67 11.86 5.24
N LEU A 44 -8.57 11.26 5.69
CA LEU A 44 -8.63 10.20 6.69
C LEU A 44 -8.88 10.86 8.05
N PRO A 45 -9.80 10.34 8.90
CA PRO A 45 -9.95 10.83 10.26
C PRO A 45 -8.61 10.61 10.97
N LYS A 46 -7.76 11.64 10.97
CA LYS A 46 -6.52 11.65 11.72
C LYS A 46 -6.97 11.42 13.16
N ARG A 47 -6.49 10.34 13.78
CA ARG A 47 -6.35 10.36 15.24
C ARG A 47 -5.47 11.57 15.48
N THR A 48 -6.07 12.70 15.80
CA THR A 48 -5.34 13.93 16.03
C THR A 48 -4.34 13.60 17.12
N ALA A 49 -3.12 14.14 17.04
CA ALA A 49 -2.08 13.87 18.04
C ALA A 49 -2.46 14.37 19.45
N GLY A 50 -3.66 14.94 19.62
CA GLY A 50 -4.23 15.45 20.85
C GLY A 50 -4.59 16.92 20.73
N PHE A 51 -5.10 17.46 21.82
CA PHE A 51 -5.29 18.89 21.99
C PHE A 51 -3.92 19.59 22.01
N GLY A 52 -3.75 20.66 21.23
CA GLY A 52 -2.50 21.45 21.19
C GLY A 52 -1.59 21.21 19.98
N PHE A 53 -1.93 20.29 19.05
CA PHE A 53 -1.16 20.11 17.81
C PHE A 53 -1.62 21.11 16.73
N SER A 54 -0.74 22.04 16.38
CA SER A 54 -0.99 23.06 15.36
C SER A 54 -0.72 22.54 13.94
N HIS A 55 -1.12 23.31 12.92
CA HIS A 55 -0.79 23.00 11.53
C HIS A 55 0.73 22.92 11.31
N ARG A 56 1.47 23.83 11.94
CA ARG A 56 2.94 23.88 11.87
C ARG A 56 3.57 22.62 12.44
N ASP A 57 3.05 22.10 13.55
CA ASP A 57 3.56 20.85 14.14
C ASP A 57 3.38 19.66 13.18
N TYR A 58 2.28 19.63 12.41
CA TYR A 58 2.09 18.62 11.37
C TYR A 58 3.04 18.81 10.17
N GLU A 59 3.37 20.05 9.79
CA GLU A 59 4.37 20.32 8.75
C GLU A 59 5.77 19.89 9.20
N ASP A 60 6.16 20.25 10.42
CA ASP A 60 7.44 19.86 11.01
C ASP A 60 7.55 18.33 11.19
N ALA A 61 6.44 17.66 11.51
CA ALA A 61 6.38 16.20 11.57
C ALA A 61 6.57 15.56 10.18
N ARG A 62 5.95 16.13 9.13
CA ARG A 62 6.13 15.63 7.75
C ARG A 62 7.56 15.82 7.25
N HIS A 63 8.18 16.97 7.52
CA HIS A 63 9.57 17.21 7.13
C HIS A 63 10.51 16.19 7.78
N ARG A 64 10.38 15.99 9.09
CA ARG A 64 11.15 14.97 9.82
C ARG A 64 10.90 13.56 9.30
N ALA A 65 9.66 13.24 8.93
CA ALA A 65 9.32 11.95 8.36
C ALA A 65 9.98 11.70 7.00
N GLU A 66 10.16 12.73 6.16
CA GLU A 66 10.92 12.62 4.91
C GLU A 66 12.40 12.37 5.17
N GLU A 67 12.99 13.03 6.18
CA GLU A 67 14.38 12.78 6.60
C GLU A 67 14.58 11.34 7.09
N VAL A 68 13.67 10.83 7.91
CA VAL A 68 13.66 9.44 8.38
C VAL A 68 13.55 8.47 7.20
N ALA A 69 12.63 8.73 6.27
CA ALA A 69 12.44 7.87 5.10
C ALA A 69 13.68 7.86 4.20
N ARG A 70 14.25 9.04 3.91
CA ARG A 70 15.47 9.19 3.12
C ARG A 70 16.64 8.45 3.74
N THR A 71 16.83 8.59 5.05
CA THR A 71 17.92 7.92 5.78
C THR A 71 17.74 6.41 5.78
N THR A 72 16.52 5.93 6.00
CA THR A 72 16.18 4.49 6.03
C THR A 72 16.38 3.81 4.67
N LEU A 73 15.95 4.47 3.59
CA LEU A 73 16.01 3.90 2.24
C LEU A 73 17.39 4.05 1.59
N GLY A 74 18.14 5.08 1.98
CA GLY A 74 19.32 5.55 1.27
C GLY A 74 18.98 6.31 -0.01
N GLU A 75 19.96 7.08 -0.51
CA GLU A 75 19.77 8.03 -1.61
C GLU A 75 19.24 7.41 -2.91
N ALA A 76 19.70 6.21 -3.25
CA ALA A 76 19.34 5.57 -4.51
C ALA A 76 17.85 5.21 -4.57
N LEU A 77 17.36 4.52 -3.53
CA LEU A 77 15.94 4.14 -3.42
C LEU A 77 15.06 5.35 -3.14
N TRP A 78 15.52 6.31 -2.33
CA TRP A 78 14.79 7.56 -2.12
C TRP A 78 14.59 8.31 -3.44
N SER A 79 15.64 8.45 -4.25
CA SER A 79 15.55 9.09 -5.55
C SER A 79 14.64 8.32 -6.52
N GLN A 80 14.65 6.98 -6.47
CA GLN A 80 13.73 6.16 -7.27
C GLN A 80 12.27 6.41 -6.84
N LEU A 81 12.00 6.41 -5.54
CA LEU A 81 10.67 6.69 -5.00
C LEU A 81 10.19 8.08 -5.45
N GLN A 82 11.02 9.12 -5.32
CA GLN A 82 10.70 10.48 -5.75
C GLN A 82 10.49 10.63 -7.25
N ARG A 83 11.12 9.80 -8.08
CA ARG A 83 10.90 9.82 -9.53
C ARG A 83 9.64 9.10 -9.95
N HIS A 84 9.37 7.93 -9.36
CA HIS A 84 8.36 7.01 -9.90
C HIS A 84 7.06 7.00 -9.10
N GLY A 85 7.04 7.46 -7.85
CA GLY A 85 5.87 7.33 -6.98
C GLY A 85 5.86 6.08 -6.12
N TYR A 86 6.71 5.10 -6.44
CA TYR A 86 6.68 3.78 -5.85
C TYR A 86 8.06 3.12 -5.85
N LEU A 87 8.19 2.08 -5.03
CA LEU A 87 9.28 1.12 -5.10
C LEU A 87 8.72 -0.26 -5.42
N GLU A 88 9.42 -1.00 -6.28
CA GLU A 88 9.17 -2.41 -6.55
C GLU A 88 10.32 -3.22 -5.96
N LEU A 89 9.99 -4.11 -5.04
CA LEU A 89 10.94 -4.93 -4.31
C LEU A 89 10.66 -6.40 -4.67
N PRO A 90 11.50 -7.03 -5.49
CA PRO A 90 11.42 -8.46 -5.75
C PRO A 90 11.57 -9.22 -4.45
N SER A 91 10.75 -10.25 -4.26
CA SER A 91 10.79 -11.03 -3.05
C SER A 91 12.00 -11.96 -3.03
N ARG A 92 12.71 -12.00 -1.89
CA ARG A 92 13.82 -12.94 -1.67
C ARG A 92 13.32 -14.32 -1.22
N GLN A 93 12.24 -14.37 -0.45
CA GLN A 93 11.67 -15.61 0.11
C GLN A 93 10.76 -16.34 -0.89
N TYR A 94 10.04 -15.60 -1.72
CA TYR A 94 9.04 -16.15 -2.65
C TYR A 94 9.39 -15.78 -4.11
N PRO A 95 10.07 -16.67 -4.84
CA PRO A 95 10.45 -16.42 -6.23
C PRO A 95 9.26 -16.05 -7.12
N GLY A 96 9.42 -15.01 -7.93
CA GLY A 96 8.39 -14.48 -8.82
C GLY A 96 7.28 -13.69 -8.13
N LEU A 97 7.44 -13.32 -6.85
CA LEU A 97 6.64 -12.28 -6.21
C LEU A 97 7.40 -10.95 -6.19
N THR A 98 6.69 -9.85 -6.38
CA THR A 98 7.20 -8.49 -6.19
C THR A 98 6.28 -7.70 -5.27
N TYR A 99 6.85 -7.02 -4.29
CA TYR A 99 6.14 -6.06 -3.45
C TYR A 99 6.19 -4.68 -4.09
N ARG A 100 5.04 -4.08 -4.38
CA ARG A 100 4.98 -2.68 -4.80
C ARG A 100 4.52 -1.80 -3.64
N MET A 101 5.38 -0.86 -3.28
CA MET A 101 5.20 0.03 -2.15
C MET A 101 4.96 1.46 -2.61
N ARG A 102 4.02 2.15 -1.98
CA ARG A 102 3.72 3.58 -2.22
C ARG A 102 3.46 4.28 -0.91
N VAL A 103 3.84 5.56 -0.82
CA VAL A 103 3.58 6.40 0.35
C VAL A 103 2.07 6.47 0.62
N GLY A 104 1.67 6.23 1.87
CA GLY A 104 0.25 6.26 2.30
C GLY A 104 -0.62 5.11 1.77
N ARG A 105 -0.04 4.06 1.17
CA ARG A 105 -0.78 2.91 0.64
C ARG A 105 -0.35 1.60 1.30
N ARG A 106 -1.22 0.60 1.25
CA ARG A 106 -0.88 -0.79 1.56
C ARG A 106 0.16 -1.30 0.55
N ILE A 107 0.97 -2.24 0.99
CA ILE A 107 1.94 -2.93 0.13
C ILE A 107 1.15 -3.83 -0.82
N GLU A 108 1.29 -3.63 -2.13
CA GLU A 108 0.71 -4.55 -3.11
C GLU A 108 1.60 -5.77 -3.28
N VAL A 109 0.99 -6.95 -3.38
CA VAL A 109 1.68 -8.20 -3.71
C VAL A 109 1.38 -8.52 -5.18
N ARG A 110 2.43 -8.53 -6.00
CA ARG A 110 2.35 -8.77 -7.45
C ARG A 110 3.02 -10.10 -7.80
N PRO A 111 2.26 -11.19 -7.94
CA PRO A 111 2.79 -12.43 -8.48
C PRO A 111 2.99 -12.35 -10.00
N GLU A 112 4.07 -12.93 -10.48
CA GLU A 112 4.25 -13.23 -11.90
C GLU A 112 3.20 -14.24 -12.40
N PRO A 113 2.94 -14.30 -13.71
CA PRO A 113 2.02 -15.28 -14.28
C PRO A 113 2.40 -16.71 -13.90
N GLY A 114 1.46 -17.43 -13.28
CA GLY A 114 1.66 -18.82 -12.84
C GLY A 114 2.24 -18.97 -11.43
N VAL A 115 2.66 -17.88 -10.79
CA VAL A 115 3.12 -17.90 -9.39
C VAL A 115 1.92 -17.75 -8.45
N ARG A 116 1.84 -18.60 -7.43
CA ARG A 116 0.81 -18.52 -6.39
C ARG A 116 1.30 -17.68 -5.22
N SER A 117 0.58 -16.60 -4.92
CA SER A 117 0.80 -15.82 -3.70
C SER A 117 0.50 -16.67 -2.45
N PRO A 118 1.35 -16.63 -1.41
CA PRO A 118 1.08 -17.30 -0.13
C PRO A 118 -0.03 -16.57 0.66
N TRP A 119 -0.26 -15.27 0.38
CA TRP A 119 -1.34 -14.51 0.98
C TRP A 119 -2.64 -14.62 0.17
N PRO A 120 -3.81 -14.65 0.84
CA PRO A 120 -5.12 -14.71 0.18
C PRO A 120 -5.54 -13.38 -0.46
N HIS A 121 -4.88 -12.28 -0.11
CA HIS A 121 -5.18 -10.94 -0.61
C HIS A 121 -4.01 -10.40 -1.45
N PRO A 122 -4.27 -9.54 -2.45
CA PRO A 122 -3.23 -8.96 -3.31
C PRO A 122 -2.47 -7.80 -2.61
N TYR A 123 -2.50 -7.75 -1.28
CA TYR A 123 -1.85 -6.73 -0.49
C TYR A 123 -1.51 -7.24 0.91
N LEU A 124 -0.49 -6.65 1.51
CA LEU A 124 -0.18 -6.80 2.93
C LEU A 124 -0.81 -5.65 3.71
N CYS A 125 -1.45 -5.98 4.82
CA CYS A 125 -2.08 -5.01 5.71
C CYS A 125 -1.26 -4.93 7.00
N ILE A 126 -0.34 -3.98 7.04
CA ILE A 126 0.44 -3.65 8.23
C ILE A 126 -0.11 -2.32 8.74
N ASN A 127 -0.40 -2.23 10.03
CA ASN A 127 -0.89 -1.00 10.64
C ASN A 127 0.05 -0.64 11.80
N PRO A 128 0.47 0.63 11.91
CA PRO A 128 1.26 1.06 13.05
C PRO A 128 0.37 1.15 14.29
N THR A 129 0.95 0.88 15.47
CA THR A 129 0.24 1.03 16.75
C THR A 129 -0.08 2.49 17.07
N TYR A 130 0.72 3.42 16.53
CA TYR A 130 0.59 4.87 16.72
C TYR A 130 0.44 5.59 15.37
N PRO A 131 -0.20 6.79 15.34
CA PRO A 131 -0.29 7.55 14.11
C PRO A 131 1.09 8.05 13.69
N LEU A 132 1.60 7.51 12.58
CA LEU A 132 2.85 7.96 11.96
C LEU A 132 2.54 8.82 10.73
N PRO A 133 3.35 9.85 10.44
CA PRO A 133 3.34 10.51 9.14
C PRO A 133 3.60 9.51 8.01
N GLU A 134 3.07 9.79 6.82
CA GLU A 134 2.98 8.82 5.73
C GLU A 134 4.35 8.36 5.21
N ALA A 135 5.33 9.28 5.15
CA ALA A 135 6.69 8.99 4.69
C ALA A 135 7.46 8.12 5.70
N GLU A 136 7.33 8.40 6.99
CA GLU A 136 7.93 7.59 8.05
C GLU A 136 7.29 6.19 8.07
N PHE A 137 5.97 6.13 7.95
CA PHE A 137 5.28 4.86 7.86
C PHE A 137 5.70 4.04 6.64
N PHE A 138 5.91 4.69 5.48
CA PHE A 138 6.46 4.03 4.30
C PHE A 138 7.84 3.42 4.57
N ALA A 139 8.71 4.13 5.28
CA ALA A 139 10.03 3.64 5.66
C ALA A 139 9.93 2.40 6.56
N HIS A 140 8.99 2.40 7.51
CA HIS A 140 8.71 1.24 8.36
C HIS A 140 8.19 0.04 7.55
N LEU A 141 7.33 0.26 6.55
CA LEU A 141 6.90 -0.80 5.66
C LEU A 141 8.09 -1.40 4.88
N TYR A 142 9.06 -0.58 4.49
CA TYR A 142 10.25 -1.04 3.77
C TYR A 142 11.11 -1.95 4.65
N LEU A 143 11.38 -1.51 5.88
CA LEU A 143 12.10 -2.32 6.87
C LEU A 143 11.35 -3.61 7.17
N TYR A 144 10.04 -3.54 7.42
CA TYR A 144 9.22 -4.72 7.66
C TYR A 144 9.37 -5.76 6.54
N VAL A 145 9.28 -5.34 5.27
CA VAL A 145 9.44 -6.26 4.14
C VAL A 145 10.83 -6.89 4.15
N ARG A 146 11.88 -6.09 4.33
CA ARG A 146 13.27 -6.62 4.28
C ARG A 146 13.61 -7.52 5.46
N ASP A 147 13.14 -7.19 6.67
CA ASP A 147 13.39 -7.98 7.87
C ASP A 147 12.66 -9.32 7.87
N HIS A 148 11.54 -9.43 7.15
CA HIS A 148 10.78 -10.69 7.01
C HIS A 148 11.17 -11.49 5.77
N GLU A 149 12.26 -11.11 5.10
CA GLU A 149 12.82 -11.81 3.94
C GLU A 149 14.16 -12.51 4.22
N GLU A 150 14.62 -12.46 5.47
CA GLU A 150 15.83 -13.08 6.00
C GLU A 150 15.47 -14.18 7.01
#